data_AF-A0AA85BLC8-F1
#
_entry.id   AF-A0AA85BLC8-F1
#
_cell.length_a   1.000
_cell.length_b   1.000
_cell.length_c   1.000
_cell.angle_alpha   90.00
_cell.angle_beta   90.00
_cell.angle_gamma   90.00
#
_symmetry.space_group_name_H-M   'P 1'
#
loop_
_entity.id
_entity.type
_entity.pdbx_description
1 polymer ?
#
loop_
_entity_poly.entity_id
_entity_poly.type
_entity_poly.pdbx_seq_one_letter_code
_entity_poly.pdbx_strand_id
1 'polypeptide(L)'
;MNNIELYRERIECHRENKAIRTLSIITGCFLLCWLPFFLHTLIIPFCLPQCNLNHFISSIFLWLGYLNSLLNPIIYTIFAPDFRNAFKKILYTILNTLNVKQ
;
A
#
# COMPACT_ATOMS: atom_id res chain seq x y z
N MET A 1 -12.29 36.79 7.26
CA MET A 1 -11.86 35.43 7.63
C MET A 1 -11.37 35.49 9.06
N ASN A 2 -12.11 34.89 9.99
CA ASN A 2 -11.84 35.00 11.42
C ASN A 2 -10.68 34.08 11.84
N ASN A 3 -9.96 34.41 12.92
CA ASN A 3 -8.86 33.58 13.45
C ASN A 3 -9.28 32.12 13.73
N ILE A 4 -10.57 31.89 14.02
CA ILE A 4 -11.16 30.57 14.25
C ILE A 4 -11.30 29.77 12.95
N GLU A 5 -11.63 30.41 11.82
CA GLU A 5 -11.74 29.76 10.50
C GLU A 5 -10.35 29.31 10.02
N LEU A 6 -9.36 30.21 10.08
CA LEU A 6 -7.96 29.90 9.74
C LEU A 6 -7.39 28.76 10.60
N TYR A 7 -7.83 28.63 11.85
CA TYR A 7 -7.43 27.53 12.72
C TYR A 7 -8.06 26.19 12.30
N ARG A 8 -9.35 26.21 11.91
CA ARG A 8 -10.05 25.03 11.39
C ARG A 8 -9.45 24.55 10.07
N GLU A 9 -9.22 25.45 9.12
CA GLU A 9 -8.57 25.13 7.83
C GLU A 9 -7.20 24.49 8.02
N ARG A 10 -6.38 25.00 8.95
CA ARG A 10 -5.07 24.40 9.26
C ARG A 10 -5.17 22.99 9.83
N ILE A 11 -6.17 22.72 10.68
CA ILE A 11 -6.42 21.37 11.22
C ILE A 11 -6.88 20.42 10.10
N GLU A 12 -7.78 20.88 9.24
CA GLU A 12 -8.28 20.10 8.10
C GLU A 12 -7.14 19.77 7.12
N CYS A 13 -6.36 20.77 6.71
CA CYS A 13 -5.19 20.58 5.85
C CYS A 13 -4.16 19.61 6.48
N HIS A 14 -3.95 19.67 7.80
CA HIS A 14 -3.08 18.72 8.49
C HIS A 14 -3.59 17.26 8.39
N ARG A 15 -4.90 17.06 8.54
CA ARG A 15 -5.53 15.74 8.38
C ARG A 15 -5.47 15.25 6.95
N GLU A 16 -5.75 16.13 5.99
CA GLU A 16 -5.66 15.84 4.56
C GLU A 16 -4.25 15.43 4.16
N ASN A 17 -3.22 16.18 4.58
CA ASN A 17 -1.83 15.86 4.31
C ASN A 17 -1.41 14.48 4.86
N LYS A 18 -1.95 14.08 6.01
CA LYS A 18 -1.70 12.74 6.59
C LYS A 18 -2.34 11.63 5.74
N ALA A 19 -3.55 11.87 5.24
CA ALA A 19 -4.25 10.94 4.34
C ALA A 19 -3.53 10.84 2.98
N ILE A 20 -3.17 11.97 2.39
CA ILE A 20 -2.41 12.06 1.13
C ILE A 20 -1.08 11.34 1.27
N ARG A 21 -0.34 11.53 2.37
CA ARG A 21 0.93 10.82 2.61
C ARG A 21 0.75 9.31 2.56
N THR A 22 -0.30 8.79 3.21
CA THR A 22 -0.60 7.36 3.19
C THR A 22 -0.94 6.88 1.78
N LEU A 23 -1.77 7.65 1.06
CA LEU A 23 -2.15 7.34 -0.32
C LEU A 23 -0.93 7.34 -1.25
N SER A 24 -0.04 8.32 -1.13
CA SER A 24 1.19 8.40 -1.91
C SER A 24 2.11 7.20 -1.65
N ILE A 25 2.22 6.72 -0.41
CA ILE A 25 3.00 5.53 -0.08
C ILE A 25 2.39 4.28 -0.71
N ILE A 26 1.07 4.09 -0.59
CA ILE A 26 0.36 2.96 -1.20
C ILE A 26 0.57 2.95 -2.71
N THR A 27 0.35 4.09 -3.37
CA THR A 27 0.56 4.25 -4.80
C THR A 27 2.01 4.02 -5.20
N GLY A 28 2.98 4.51 -4.42
CA GLY A 28 4.40 4.27 -4.66
C GLY A 28 4.77 2.79 -4.57
N CYS A 29 4.32 2.09 -3.53
CA CYS A 29 4.54 0.65 -3.39
C CYS A 29 3.88 -0.15 -4.51
N PHE A 30 2.66 0.20 -4.89
CA PHE A 30 1.95 -0.41 -6.02
C PHE A 30 2.78 -0.26 -7.31
N LEU A 31 3.22 0.96 -7.62
CA LEU A 31 4.04 1.23 -8.78
C LEU A 31 5.35 0.44 -8.73
N LEU A 32 6.08 0.46 -7.61
CA LEU A 32 7.35 -0.27 -7.49
C LEU A 32 7.22 -1.78 -7.67
N CYS A 33 6.13 -2.39 -7.18
CA CYS A 33 5.91 -3.83 -7.32
C CYS A 33 5.54 -4.21 -8.76
N TRP A 34 4.85 -3.33 -9.48
CA TRP A 34 4.38 -3.59 -10.84
C TRP A 34 5.31 -3.08 -11.94
N LEU A 35 6.13 -2.06 -11.67
CA LEU A 35 7.05 -1.43 -12.62
C LEU A 35 7.94 -2.45 -13.34
N PRO A 36 8.56 -3.45 -12.68
CA PRO A 36 9.43 -4.41 -13.36
C PRO A 36 8.68 -5.27 -14.38
N PHE A 37 7.44 -5.67 -14.06
CA PHE A 37 6.59 -6.44 -14.96
C PHE A 37 6.12 -5.60 -16.17
N PHE A 38 5.71 -4.35 -15.94
CA PHE A 38 5.32 -3.45 -17.03
C PHE A 38 6.48 -3.13 -17.96
N LEU A 39 7.65 -2.79 -17.42
CA LEU A 39 8.85 -2.54 -18.21
C LEU A 39 9.25 -3.78 -19.01
N HIS A 40 9.22 -4.97 -18.40
CA HIS A 40 9.51 -6.22 -19.09
C HIS A 40 8.56 -6.44 -20.29
N THR A 41 7.26 -6.30 -20.07
CA THR A 41 6.24 -6.47 -21.12
C THR A 41 6.40 -5.45 -22.25
N LEU A 42 6.78 -4.20 -21.92
CA LEU A 42 7.00 -3.14 -22.90
C LEU A 42 8.28 -3.32 -23.71
N ILE A 43 9.36 -3.84 -23.12
CA ILE A 43 10.69 -3.95 -23.75
C ILE A 43 10.82 -5.21 -24.63
N ILE A 44 10.25 -6.34 -24.20
CA ILE A 44 10.27 -7.62 -24.93
C ILE A 44 10.02 -7.48 -26.45
N PRO A 45 8.93 -6.80 -26.91
CA PRO A 45 8.63 -6.73 -28.35
C PRO A 45 9.66 -5.94 -29.17
N PHE A 46 10.41 -5.02 -28.55
CA PHE A 46 11.45 -4.22 -29.23
C PHE A 46 12.82 -4.90 -29.23
N CYS A 47 13.00 -6.00 -28.50
CA CYS A 47 14.29 -6.67 -28.33
C CYS A 47 14.43 -7.98 -29.14
N LEU A 48 13.48 -8.30 -30.02
CA LEU A 48 13.58 -9.44 -30.92
C LEU A 48 14.60 -9.15 -32.04
N PRO A 49 15.57 -10.05 -32.32
CA PRO A 49 15.52 -11.51 -32.14
C PRO A 49 16.44 -12.08 -31.03
N GLN A 50 17.14 -11.24 -30.25
CA GLN A 50 18.24 -11.68 -29.37
C GLN A 50 17.89 -11.70 -27.88
N CYS A 51 16.78 -11.10 -27.46
CA CYS A 51 16.33 -11.17 -26.07
C CYS A 51 15.72 -12.54 -25.74
N ASN A 52 16.57 -13.53 -25.48
CA ASN A 52 16.17 -14.78 -24.84
C ASN A 52 16.07 -14.55 -23.33
N LEU A 53 15.04 -13.82 -22.91
CA LEU A 53 14.82 -13.52 -21.50
C LEU A 53 14.38 -14.80 -20.78
N ASN A 54 15.20 -15.22 -19.82
CA ASN A 54 14.99 -16.44 -19.05
C ASN A 54 13.61 -16.41 -18.38
N HIS A 55 12.76 -17.41 -18.63
CA HIS A 55 11.42 -17.56 -18.04
C HIS A 55 11.40 -17.36 -16.53
N PHE A 56 12.50 -17.71 -15.84
CA PHE A 56 12.69 -17.49 -14.42
C PHE A 56 12.57 -16.01 -14.01
N ILE A 57 13.13 -15.09 -14.80
CA ILE A 57 13.09 -13.64 -14.51
C ILE A 57 11.65 -13.10 -14.66
N SER A 58 10.94 -13.53 -15.71
CA SER A 58 9.53 -13.17 -15.88
C SER A 58 8.67 -13.70 -14.74
N SER A 59 8.93 -14.92 -14.25
CA SER A 59 8.26 -15.46 -13.07
C SER A 59 8.54 -14.61 -11.84
N ILE A 60 9.78 -14.22 -11.57
CA ILE A 60 10.12 -13.37 -10.40
C ILE A 60 9.35 -12.04 -10.45
N PHE A 61 9.28 -11.37 -11.61
CA PHE A 61 8.54 -10.11 -11.73
C PHE A 61 7.03 -10.29 -11.50
N LEU A 62 6.46 -11.41 -11.95
CA LEU A 62 5.07 -11.74 -11.68
C LEU A 62 4.83 -12.01 -10.18
N TRP A 63 5.71 -12.76 -9.53
CA TRP A 63 5.66 -13.00 -8.09
C TRP A 63 5.78 -11.70 -7.28
N LEU A 64 6.63 -10.76 -7.72
CA LEU A 64 6.74 -9.44 -7.11
C LEU A 64 5.43 -8.64 -7.24
N GLY A 65 4.74 -8.75 -8.37
CA GLY A 65 3.39 -8.21 -8.55
C GLY A 65 2.38 -8.83 -7.58
N TYR A 66 2.45 -10.13 -7.31
CA TYR A 66 1.58 -10.79 -6.33
C TYR A 66 1.89 -10.37 -4.89
N LEU A 67 3.14 -10.07 -4.55
CA LEU A 67 3.52 -9.54 -3.23
C LEU A 67 2.86 -8.18 -2.92
N ASN A 68 2.43 -7.43 -3.93
CA ASN A 68 1.68 -6.18 -3.76
C ASN A 68 0.42 -6.36 -2.89
N SER A 69 -0.28 -7.50 -3.03
CA SER A 69 -1.46 -7.80 -2.22
C SER A 69 -1.12 -8.04 -0.75
N LEU A 70 0.05 -8.63 -0.47
CA LEU A 70 0.56 -8.86 0.89
C LEU A 70 1.08 -7.57 1.53
N LEU A 71 1.57 -6.64 0.72
CA LEU A 71 2.04 -5.34 1.19
C LEU A 71 0.90 -4.45 1.67
N ASN A 72 -0.32 -4.59 1.14
CA ASN A 72 -1.47 -3.77 1.55
C ASN A 72 -1.71 -3.79 3.08
N PRO A 73 -1.92 -4.94 3.76
CA PRO A 73 -2.02 -5.00 5.23
C PRO A 73 -0.81 -4.41 5.97
N ILE A 74 0.41 -4.63 5.47
CA ILE A 74 1.65 -4.12 6.09
C ILE A 74 1.69 -2.58 5.99
N ILE A 75 1.35 -2.03 4.83
CA ILE A 75 1.33 -0.60 4.59
C ILE A 75 0.27 0.07 5.47
N TYR A 76 -0.95 -0.48 5.55
CA TYR A 76 -1.99 0.08 6.42
C TYR A 76 -1.63 -0.01 7.91
N THR A 77 -0.96 -1.06 8.35
CA THR A 77 -0.59 -1.20 9.78
C THR A 77 0.57 -0.30 10.20
N ILE A 78 1.50 0.02 9.29
CA ILE A 78 2.66 0.88 9.58
C ILE A 78 2.32 2.36 9.36
N PHE A 79 1.66 2.68 8.24
CA PHE A 79 1.51 4.06 7.77
C PHE A 79 0.11 4.66 8.00
N ALA A 80 -0.90 3.85 8.37
CA ALA A 80 -2.22 4.34 8.77
C ALA A 80 -2.48 4.08 10.27
N PRO A 81 -2.06 4.99 11.18
CA PRO A 81 -2.22 4.81 12.63
C PRO A 81 -3.67 4.59 13.06
N ASP A 82 -4.60 5.26 12.37
CA ASP A 82 -6.03 5.18 12.64
C ASP A 82 -6.58 3.78 12.29
N PHE A 83 -6.11 3.21 11.18
CA PHE A 83 -6.40 1.83 10.78
C PHE A 83 -5.79 0.83 11.78
N ARG A 84 -4.53 1.02 12.18
CA ARG A 84 -3.86 0.17 13.18
C ARG A 84 -4.60 0.16 14.51
N ASN A 85 -5.09 1.31 14.96
CA ASN A 85 -5.83 1.42 16.21
C ASN A 85 -7.20 0.74 16.12
N ALA A 86 -7.92 0.90 15.00
CA ALA A 86 -9.16 0.19 14.75
C ALA A 86 -8.94 -1.33 14.70
N PHE A 87 -7.90 -1.79 13.99
CA PHE A 87 -7.56 -3.21 13.87
C PHE A 87 -7.22 -3.83 15.22
N LYS A 88 -6.42 -3.14 16.06
CA LYS A 88 -6.15 -3.57 17.43
C LYS A 88 -7.42 -3.67 18.28
N LYS A 89 -8.33 -2.70 18.15
CA LYS A 89 -9.60 -2.71 18.89
C LYS A 89 -10.47 -3.89 18.49
N ILE A 90 -10.56 -4.18 17.19
CA ILE A 90 -11.28 -5.36 16.67
C ILE A 90 -10.64 -6.65 17.20
N LEU A 91 -9.32 -6.79 17.09
CA LEU A 91 -8.60 -7.98 17.56
C LEU A 91 -8.80 -8.21 19.06
N TYR A 92 -8.66 -7.17 19.89
CA TYR A 92 -8.88 -7.24 21.33
C TYR A 92 -10.32 -7.62 21.69
N THR A 93 -11.29 -7.08 20.94
CA THR A 93 -12.72 -7.40 21.11
C THR A 93 -13.00 -8.87 20.76
N ILE A 94 -12.46 -9.36 19.65
CA ILE A 94 -12.61 -10.76 19.23
C ILE A 94 -11.99 -11.70 20.26
N LEU A 95 -10.76 -11.42 20.70
CA LEU A 95 -10.07 -12.23 21.70
C LEU A 95 -10.84 -12.28 23.03
N ASN A 96 -11.34 -11.15 23.52
CA ASN A 96 -12.15 -11.12 24.73
C ASN A 96 -13.49 -11.84 24.56
N THR A 97 -14.11 -11.77 23.38
CA THR A 97 -15.38 -12.46 23.09
C THR A 97 -15.18 -13.98 23.06
N LEU A 98 -14.04 -14.45 22.54
CA LEU A 98 -13.68 -15.87 22.57
C LEU A 98 -13.38 -16.35 24.00
N ASN A 99 -12.72 -15.52 24.81
CA ASN A 99 -12.41 -15.83 26.21
C ASN A 99 -13.64 -15.88 27.13
N VAL A 100 -14.74 -15.20 26.77
CA VAL A 100 -16.01 -15.20 27.53
C VAL A 100 -16.94 -16.35 27.12
N LYS A 101 -16.69 -16.99 25.97
CA LYS A 101 -17.46 -18.14 25.47
C LYS A 101 -16.88 -19.50 25.90
N GLN A 102 -15.78 -19.51 26.64
CA GLN A 102 -15.13 -20.70 27.20
C GLN A 102 -15.44 -20.79 28.70
#